data_AF-A0A7C9HJZ7-F1
#
_entry.id   AF-A0A7C9HJZ7-F1
#
_cell.length_a   1.000
_cell.length_b   1.000
_cell.length_c   1.000
_cell.angle_alpha   90.00
_cell.angle_beta   90.00
_cell.angle_gamma   90.00
#
_symmetry.space_group_name_H-M   'P 1'
#
loop_
_entity.id
_entity.type
_entity.pdbx_description
1 polymer ?
#
loop_
_entity_poly.entity_id
_entity_poly.type
_entity_poly.pdbx_seq_one_letter_code
_entity_poly.pdbx_strand_id
1 'polypeptide(L)'
;MSVGPASMGGMDVAAAPEGAQPDPPMPPRAISPQQFHDAEGVDDWRVLYWGAHAFFRASSYVEAARFVAAITAIDEVARHEPDVDLRHEGVAVKLISREVRDLSTRDVEVARLVSAVAREHGLTADVSVLQVVQTAIASPPSAEVAPFWTAVLGYVRPNDTHLVDPLRRGSSVFLQPEERVGPRRGRMHVDVCVPHDQVRARIDAALAAGGRIADDSFAPEWWTLADAENHGVDLTTWWGRESTRLEEERPA
;
A
#
# COMPACT_ATOMS: atom_id res chain seq x y z
N MET A 1 43.38 69.70 42.54
CA MET A 1 44.09 68.70 41.72
C MET A 1 43.30 67.41 41.76
N SER A 2 43.06 66.78 40.60
CA SER A 2 42.73 65.33 40.42
C SER A 2 41.39 64.82 41.00
N VAL A 3 40.56 63.94 40.40
CA VAL A 3 40.52 63.11 39.16
C VAL A 3 39.02 62.91 38.85
N GLY A 4 38.60 62.80 37.58
CA GLY A 4 37.20 62.57 37.19
C GLY A 4 36.73 61.10 37.29
N PRO A 5 35.44 60.80 37.00
CA PRO A 5 34.98 59.43 36.79
C PRO A 5 34.75 59.14 35.30
N ALA A 6 35.19 57.95 34.89
CA ALA A 6 35.04 57.39 33.55
C ALA A 6 33.59 56.89 33.33
N SER A 7 33.05 57.19 32.14
CA SER A 7 31.78 56.67 31.65
C SER A 7 31.96 55.23 31.17
N MET A 8 31.18 54.28 31.72
CA MET A 8 31.13 52.90 31.23
C MET A 8 30.25 52.85 29.97
N GLY A 9 30.84 52.41 28.85
CA GLY A 9 30.13 52.08 27.62
C GLY A 9 29.26 50.85 27.81
N GLY A 10 28.01 50.94 27.36
CA GLY A 10 27.12 49.79 27.22
C GLY A 10 27.64 48.85 26.14
N MET A 11 27.77 47.57 26.48
CA MET A 11 28.01 46.51 25.50
C MET A 11 26.69 46.17 24.80
N ASP A 12 26.65 46.43 23.50
CA ASP A 12 25.66 45.87 22.59
C ASP A 12 25.78 44.34 22.61
N VAL A 13 24.74 43.67 23.10
CA VAL A 13 24.61 42.22 22.97
C VAL A 13 24.07 41.96 21.57
N ALA A 14 24.98 41.75 20.61
CA ALA A 14 24.62 41.35 19.27
C ALA A 14 23.83 40.02 19.33
N ALA A 15 22.58 40.04 18.86
CA ALA A 15 21.78 38.85 18.67
C ALA A 15 22.50 37.91 17.70
N ALA A 16 22.62 36.63 18.08
CA ALA A 16 23.13 35.59 17.19
C ALA A 16 22.21 35.50 15.95
N PRO A 17 22.77 35.28 14.74
CA PRO A 17 21.95 35.10 13.56
C PRO A 17 21.06 33.87 13.74
N GLU A 18 19.76 34.03 13.48
CA GLU A 18 18.82 32.92 13.35
C GLU A 18 19.42 31.88 12.39
N GLY A 19 19.73 30.70 12.93
CA GLY A 19 20.21 29.59 12.14
C GLY A 19 19.18 29.29 11.05
N ALA A 20 19.62 29.28 9.79
CA ALA A 20 18.78 28.87 8.67
C ALA A 20 18.09 27.56 9.02
N GLN A 21 16.76 27.53 8.95
CA GLN A 21 16.03 26.27 9.08
C GLN A 21 16.62 25.29 8.06
N PRO A 22 16.98 24.06 8.49
CA PRO A 22 17.44 23.06 7.55
C PRO A 22 16.38 22.87 6.46
N ASP A 23 16.81 22.74 5.22
CA ASP A 23 15.91 22.45 4.11
C ASP A 23 15.00 21.27 4.48
N PRO A 24 13.70 21.32 4.16
CA PRO A 24 12.83 20.19 4.39
C PRO A 24 13.44 18.95 3.73
N PRO A 25 13.44 17.80 4.42
CA PRO A 25 14.06 16.59 3.88
C PRO A 25 13.48 16.30 2.50
N MET A 26 14.36 16.03 1.53
CA MET A 26 13.90 15.72 0.17
C MET A 26 12.93 14.54 0.20
N PRO A 27 11.84 14.58 -0.59
CA PRO A 27 10.89 13.48 -0.66
C PRO A 27 11.60 12.20 -1.14
N PRO A 28 11.20 11.02 -0.63
CA PRO A 28 11.84 9.78 -1.02
C PRO A 28 11.59 9.52 -2.51
N ARG A 29 12.57 8.88 -3.16
CA ARG A 29 12.50 8.62 -4.60
C ARG A 29 11.44 7.55 -4.87
N ALA A 30 10.43 7.87 -5.68
CA ALA A 30 9.44 6.90 -6.15
C ALA A 30 10.11 5.74 -6.92
N ILE A 31 9.57 4.54 -6.77
CA ILE A 31 10.06 3.32 -7.42
C ILE A 31 8.90 2.51 -7.98
N SER A 32 9.16 1.74 -9.05
CA SER A 32 8.18 0.79 -9.57
C SER A 32 8.08 -0.46 -8.69
N PRO A 33 6.98 -1.24 -8.81
CA PRO A 33 6.90 -2.57 -8.19
C PRO A 33 8.08 -3.48 -8.54
N GLN A 34 8.56 -3.43 -9.79
CA GLN A 34 9.73 -4.17 -10.23
C GLN A 34 10.98 -3.71 -9.47
N GLN A 35 11.22 -2.40 -9.38
CA GLN A 35 12.37 -1.87 -8.64
C GLN A 35 12.32 -2.19 -7.13
N PHE A 36 11.12 -2.28 -6.54
CA PHE A 36 10.96 -2.77 -5.17
C PHE A 36 11.40 -4.23 -5.08
N HIS A 37 10.93 -5.08 -6.00
CA HIS A 37 11.26 -6.51 -6.03
C HIS A 37 12.71 -6.84 -6.39
N ASP A 38 13.37 -5.99 -7.17
CA ASP A 38 14.79 -6.13 -7.51
C ASP A 38 15.72 -5.71 -6.36
N ALA A 39 15.19 -5.06 -5.31
CA ALA A 39 15.99 -4.64 -4.16
C ALA A 39 16.31 -5.84 -3.25
N GLU A 40 17.55 -5.93 -2.76
CA GLU A 40 17.94 -7.01 -1.85
C GLU A 40 17.19 -6.96 -0.51
N GLY A 41 16.88 -8.12 0.07
CA GLY A 41 16.37 -8.22 1.45
C GLY A 41 14.88 -7.87 1.64
N VAL A 42 14.09 -7.94 0.57
CA VAL A 42 12.62 -7.76 0.59
C VAL A 42 11.86 -9.04 0.25
N ASP A 43 12.51 -10.20 0.39
CA ASP A 43 11.97 -11.50 -0.03
C ASP A 43 10.62 -11.88 0.64
N ASP A 44 10.38 -11.35 1.84
CA ASP A 44 9.14 -11.53 2.62
C ASP A 44 7.93 -10.75 2.06
N TRP A 45 8.17 -9.84 1.11
CA TRP A 45 7.20 -8.82 0.68
C TRP A 45 6.72 -9.05 -0.74
N ARG A 46 5.45 -8.73 -1.01
CA ARG A 46 4.85 -8.72 -2.34
C ARG A 46 4.12 -7.41 -2.58
N VAL A 47 4.46 -6.73 -3.67
CA VAL A 47 3.66 -5.60 -4.14
C VAL A 47 2.33 -6.14 -4.62
N LEU A 48 1.24 -5.57 -4.12
CA LEU A 48 -0.11 -5.80 -4.64
C LEU A 48 -0.64 -4.43 -5.10
N TYR A 49 -1.96 -4.31 -5.28
CA TYR A 49 -2.55 -2.98 -5.26
C TYR A 49 -2.10 -2.21 -4.01
N TRP A 50 -2.16 -0.88 -4.05
CA TRP A 50 -2.03 -0.01 -2.87
C TRP A 50 -0.74 -0.10 -2.05
N GLY A 51 0.29 -0.86 -2.44
CA GLY A 51 1.59 -0.88 -1.76
C GLY A 51 2.27 -2.26 -1.69
N ALA A 52 3.30 -2.34 -0.84
CA ALA A 52 4.01 -3.58 -0.53
C ALA A 52 3.39 -4.25 0.70
N HIS A 53 3.12 -5.54 0.61
CA HIS A 53 2.47 -6.33 1.64
C HIS A 53 3.36 -7.46 2.14
N ALA A 54 3.32 -7.73 3.44
CA ALA A 54 3.89 -8.92 4.07
C ALA A 54 2.90 -9.49 5.10
N PHE A 55 2.98 -10.80 5.35
CA PHE A 55 2.22 -11.43 6.41
C PHE A 55 3.14 -12.34 7.21
N PHE A 56 3.30 -12.05 8.49
CA PHE A 56 4.17 -12.80 9.39
C PHE A 56 3.31 -13.71 10.28
N ARG A 57 3.53 -15.02 10.19
CA ARG A 57 2.78 -16.03 10.94
C ARG A 57 3.08 -15.90 12.43
N ALA A 58 2.04 -15.93 13.24
CA ALA A 58 2.13 -16.04 14.69
C ALA A 58 1.19 -17.14 15.19
N SER A 59 1.51 -17.70 16.34
CA SER A 59 0.76 -18.76 17.03
C SER A 59 -0.18 -18.21 18.11
N SER A 60 -0.07 -16.92 18.43
CA SER A 60 -0.89 -16.27 19.46
C SER A 60 -0.89 -14.75 19.33
N TYR A 61 -1.90 -14.12 19.93
CA TYR A 61 -1.94 -12.65 20.05
C TYR A 61 -0.76 -12.07 20.83
N VAL A 62 -0.23 -12.80 21.81
CA VAL A 62 0.91 -12.34 22.62
C VAL A 62 2.17 -12.23 21.76
N GLU A 63 2.42 -13.25 20.93
CA GLU A 63 3.55 -13.26 19.99
C GLU A 63 3.39 -12.16 18.93
N ALA A 64 2.21 -12.07 18.31
CA ALA A 64 1.89 -11.03 17.33
C ALA A 64 2.04 -9.61 17.92
N ALA A 65 1.53 -9.38 19.13
CA ALA A 65 1.61 -8.07 19.78
C ALA A 65 3.04 -7.68 20.15
N ARG A 66 3.88 -8.64 20.56
CA ARG A 66 5.31 -8.38 20.81
C ARG A 66 6.04 -7.96 19.55
N PHE A 67 5.75 -8.60 18.43
CA PHE A 67 6.32 -8.21 17.13
C PHE A 67 5.86 -6.81 16.71
N VAL A 68 4.57 -6.50 16.82
CA VAL A 68 4.05 -5.16 16.51
C VAL A 68 4.71 -4.10 17.40
N ALA A 69 4.79 -4.34 18.72
CA ALA A 69 5.45 -3.44 19.65
C ALA A 69 6.91 -3.19 19.25
N ALA A 70 7.65 -4.25 18.90
CA ALA A 70 9.05 -4.16 18.50
C ALA A 70 9.26 -3.34 17.22
N ILE A 71 8.45 -3.56 16.16
CA ILE A 71 8.60 -2.78 14.92
C ILE A 71 8.19 -1.31 15.13
N THR A 72 7.16 -1.03 15.93
CA THR A 72 6.71 0.35 16.20
C THR A 72 7.65 1.14 17.11
N ALA A 73 8.56 0.45 17.82
CA ALA A 73 9.62 1.09 18.59
C ALA A 73 10.80 1.57 17.72
N ILE A 74 10.83 1.19 16.43
CA ILE A 74 11.83 1.68 15.49
C ILE A 74 11.35 3.00 14.90
N ASP A 75 12.12 4.05 15.16
CA ASP A 75 11.89 5.42 14.74
C ASP A 75 11.53 5.57 13.24
N GLU A 76 12.27 4.89 12.36
CA GLU A 76 12.03 4.91 10.92
C GLU A 76 10.70 4.26 10.55
N VAL A 77 10.33 3.17 11.20
CA VAL A 77 9.05 2.47 10.98
C VAL A 77 7.90 3.33 11.51
N ALA A 78 8.05 3.89 12.71
CA ALA A 78 7.04 4.75 13.32
C ALA A 78 6.74 5.99 12.47
N ARG A 79 7.78 6.66 11.94
CA ARG A 79 7.63 7.82 11.05
C ARG A 79 7.04 7.46 9.68
N HIS A 80 7.23 6.22 9.22
CA HIS A 80 6.66 5.76 7.95
C HIS A 80 5.17 5.38 8.08
N GLU A 81 4.69 5.10 9.29
CA GLU A 81 3.28 4.82 9.60
C GLU A 81 2.67 3.66 8.77
N PRO A 82 3.23 2.44 8.84
CA PRO A 82 2.71 1.29 8.12
C PRO A 82 1.33 0.86 8.62
N ASP A 83 0.57 0.13 7.78
CA ASP A 83 -0.70 -0.43 8.23
C ASP A 83 -0.48 -1.73 8.99
N VAL A 84 -0.93 -1.66 10.24
CA VAL A 84 -0.95 -2.60 11.37
C VAL A 84 -2.13 -3.58 11.48
N ASP A 85 -2.24 -4.68 10.74
CA ASP A 85 -3.34 -5.64 10.96
C ASP A 85 -2.92 -6.85 11.81
N LEU A 86 -3.31 -6.86 13.09
CA LEU A 86 -3.01 -7.95 14.02
C LEU A 86 -4.18 -8.94 14.15
N ARG A 87 -3.92 -10.21 13.87
CA ARG A 87 -4.87 -11.33 13.98
C ARG A 87 -4.28 -12.47 14.80
N HIS A 88 -5.07 -13.50 15.06
CA HIS A 88 -4.59 -14.65 15.83
C HIS A 88 -3.50 -15.41 15.05
N GLU A 89 -3.67 -15.50 13.74
CA GLU A 89 -2.86 -16.24 12.79
C GLU A 89 -1.55 -15.53 12.42
N GLY A 90 -1.44 -14.23 12.71
CA GLY A 90 -0.29 -13.44 12.31
C GLY A 90 -0.54 -11.93 12.23
N VAL A 91 0.43 -11.24 11.65
CA VAL A 91 0.46 -9.79 11.49
C VAL A 91 0.64 -9.45 10.02
N ALA A 92 -0.32 -8.72 9.46
CA ALA A 92 -0.24 -8.14 8.13
C ALA A 92 0.42 -6.76 8.17
N VAL A 93 1.56 -6.72 7.48
CA VAL A 93 2.43 -5.62 7.04
C VAL A 93 1.95 -4.89 5.79
N LYS A 94 1.58 -3.59 5.77
CA LYS A 94 1.48 -2.85 4.51
C LYS A 94 2.26 -1.53 4.51
N LEU A 95 3.05 -1.33 3.46
CA LEU A 95 3.90 -0.16 3.24
C LEU A 95 3.48 0.60 1.98
N ILE A 96 3.40 1.91 2.12
CA ILE A 96 3.30 2.87 1.01
C ILE A 96 3.79 4.23 1.49
N SER A 97 4.66 4.87 0.71
CA SER A 97 5.15 6.21 1.03
C SER A 97 4.08 7.26 0.76
N ARG A 98 3.41 7.72 1.82
CA ARG A 98 2.27 8.67 1.74
C ARG A 98 2.62 10.01 1.07
N GLU A 99 3.87 10.46 1.18
CA GLU A 99 4.34 11.73 0.59
C GLU A 99 4.33 11.71 -0.94
N VAL A 100 4.74 10.58 -1.53
CA VAL A 100 4.76 10.38 -3.00
C VAL A 100 3.58 9.58 -3.51
N ARG A 101 2.85 8.97 -2.57
CA ARG A 101 1.57 8.27 -2.78
C ARG A 101 1.71 7.06 -3.68
N ASP A 102 2.84 6.41 -3.49
CA ASP A 102 3.33 5.29 -4.25
C ASP A 102 4.45 4.60 -3.44
N LEU A 103 5.00 3.52 -3.98
CA LEU A 103 6.25 2.93 -3.50
C LEU A 103 7.41 3.91 -3.68
N SER A 104 8.32 3.89 -2.73
CA SER A 104 9.56 4.64 -2.75
C SER A 104 10.71 3.81 -2.19
N THR A 105 11.93 4.36 -2.28
CA THR A 105 13.11 3.78 -1.61
C THR A 105 12.92 3.63 -0.10
N ARG A 106 12.09 4.45 0.54
CA ARG A 106 11.79 4.33 1.98
C ARG A 106 10.99 3.08 2.31
N ASP A 107 10.09 2.64 1.42
CA ASP A 107 9.34 1.40 1.62
C ASP A 107 10.29 0.19 1.65
N VAL A 108 11.35 0.19 0.83
CA VAL A 108 12.38 -0.86 0.82
C VAL A 108 13.16 -0.87 2.14
N GLU A 109 13.53 0.30 2.65
CA GLU A 109 14.25 0.44 3.93
C GLU A 109 13.41 -0.08 5.11
N VAL A 110 12.14 0.33 5.17
CA VAL A 110 11.20 -0.09 6.22
C VAL A 110 10.87 -1.59 6.12
N ALA A 111 10.69 -2.12 4.91
CA ALA A 111 10.48 -3.54 4.68
C ALA A 111 11.60 -4.39 5.28
N ARG A 112 12.86 -4.00 5.07
CA ARG A 112 14.04 -4.68 5.62
C ARG A 112 14.07 -4.65 7.14
N LEU A 113 13.76 -3.51 7.74
CA LEU A 113 13.71 -3.35 9.20
C LEU A 113 12.66 -4.28 9.80
N VAL A 114 11.43 -4.25 9.27
CA VAL A 114 10.33 -5.10 9.74
C VAL A 114 10.67 -6.59 9.58
N SER A 115 11.23 -6.99 8.44
CA SER A 115 11.68 -8.37 8.20
C SER A 115 12.82 -8.81 9.14
N ALA A 116 13.73 -7.90 9.51
CA ALA A 116 14.77 -8.19 10.49
C ALA A 116 14.18 -8.49 11.88
N VAL A 117 13.27 -7.64 12.35
CA VAL A 117 12.57 -7.86 13.62
C VAL A 117 11.75 -9.15 13.58
N ALA A 118 11.08 -9.44 12.47
CA ALA A 118 10.31 -10.68 12.34
C ALA A 118 11.19 -11.91 12.55
N ARG A 119 12.39 -11.94 11.94
CA ARG A 119 13.38 -13.02 12.13
C ARG A 119 13.90 -13.11 13.56
N GLU A 120 14.18 -11.97 14.21
CA GLU A 120 14.60 -11.93 15.61
C GLU A 120 13.53 -12.50 16.56
N HIS A 121 12.26 -12.32 16.20
CA HIS A 121 11.12 -12.88 16.92
C HIS A 121 10.75 -14.31 16.49
N GLY A 122 11.49 -14.91 15.55
CA GLY A 122 11.24 -16.27 15.05
C GLY A 122 9.99 -16.39 14.17
N LEU A 123 9.44 -15.28 13.68
CA LEU A 123 8.28 -15.29 12.79
C LEU A 123 8.74 -15.56 11.35
N THR A 124 7.90 -16.31 10.62
CA THR A 124 8.12 -16.60 9.20
C THR A 124 7.11 -15.83 8.36
N ALA A 125 7.56 -15.21 7.28
CA ALA A 125 6.67 -14.63 6.29
C ALA A 125 5.94 -15.73 5.50
N ASP A 126 4.67 -15.49 5.18
CA ASP A 126 3.89 -16.35 4.29
C ASP A 126 3.29 -15.52 3.16
N VAL A 127 3.94 -15.60 1.99
CA VAL A 127 3.50 -14.88 0.79
C VAL A 127 2.26 -15.49 0.16
N SER A 128 1.94 -16.76 0.44
CA SER A 128 0.84 -17.49 -0.23
C SER A 128 -0.55 -17.01 0.20
N VAL A 129 -0.65 -16.37 1.38
CA VAL A 129 -1.91 -15.84 1.91
C VAL A 129 -2.17 -14.39 1.52
N LEU A 130 -1.20 -13.72 0.91
CA LEU A 130 -1.34 -12.31 0.51
C LEU A 130 -2.34 -12.19 -0.64
N GLN A 131 -3.29 -11.27 -0.48
CA GLN A 131 -4.18 -10.84 -1.56
C GLN A 131 -4.82 -9.49 -1.21
N VAL A 132 -5.22 -8.76 -2.24
CA VAL A 132 -6.14 -7.62 -2.12
C VAL A 132 -7.34 -7.88 -3.02
N VAL A 133 -8.54 -7.76 -2.46
CA VAL A 133 -9.79 -7.91 -3.19
C VAL A 133 -10.40 -6.54 -3.42
N GLN A 134 -10.78 -6.28 -4.67
CA GLN A 134 -11.45 -5.07 -5.10
C GLN A 134 -12.76 -5.42 -5.82
N THR A 135 -13.79 -4.61 -5.62
CA THR A 135 -15.01 -4.68 -6.44
C THR A 135 -14.89 -3.68 -7.57
N ALA A 136 -15.05 -4.13 -8.80
CA ALA A 136 -15.00 -3.27 -9.96
C ALA A 136 -16.39 -3.13 -10.58
N ILE A 137 -16.77 -1.88 -10.85
CA ILE A 137 -18.10 -1.48 -11.30
C ILE A 137 -17.93 -0.76 -12.63
N ALA A 138 -18.54 -1.32 -13.67
CA ALA A 138 -18.57 -0.73 -14.99
C ALA A 138 -19.38 0.57 -14.95
N SER A 139 -18.75 1.68 -15.31
CA SER A 139 -19.42 2.97 -15.43
C SER A 139 -18.87 3.74 -16.63
N PRO A 140 -19.73 4.26 -17.52
CA PRO A 140 -19.27 5.15 -18.57
C PRO A 140 -18.80 6.49 -17.96
N PRO A 141 -17.85 7.20 -18.58
CA PRO A 141 -17.37 8.49 -18.07
C PRO A 141 -18.47 9.55 -17.89
N SER A 142 -19.57 9.45 -18.64
CA SER A 142 -20.70 10.38 -18.55
C SER A 142 -21.61 10.14 -17.33
N ALA A 143 -21.44 9.04 -16.62
CA ALA A 143 -22.29 8.69 -15.49
C ALA A 143 -21.66 9.20 -14.18
N GLU A 144 -22.30 10.21 -13.57
CA GLU A 144 -21.92 10.79 -12.27
C GLU A 144 -22.28 9.85 -11.09
N VAL A 145 -21.64 8.68 -11.03
CA VAL A 145 -21.93 7.64 -10.03
C VAL A 145 -21.12 7.79 -8.75
N ALA A 146 -19.95 8.44 -8.81
CA ALA A 146 -19.04 8.53 -7.67
C ALA A 146 -19.70 9.14 -6.41
N PRO A 147 -20.49 10.24 -6.48
CA PRO A 147 -21.13 10.80 -5.29
C PRO A 147 -22.06 9.81 -4.55
N PHE A 148 -22.81 8.99 -5.30
CA PHE A 148 -23.68 7.98 -4.71
C PHE A 148 -22.87 6.92 -3.96
N TRP A 149 -21.85 6.34 -4.61
CA TRP A 149 -21.04 5.28 -4.01
C TRP A 149 -20.23 5.79 -2.81
N THR A 150 -19.65 6.99 -2.91
CA THR A 150 -19.00 7.66 -1.78
C THR A 150 -19.94 7.78 -0.58
N ALA A 151 -21.18 8.25 -0.79
CA ALA A 151 -22.14 8.45 0.28
C ALA A 151 -22.62 7.14 0.92
N VAL A 152 -22.91 6.11 0.12
CA VAL A 152 -23.42 4.82 0.63
C VAL A 152 -22.33 4.04 1.36
N LEU A 153 -21.09 4.09 0.89
CA LEU A 153 -19.98 3.35 1.48
C LEU A 153 -19.31 4.12 2.64
N GLY A 154 -19.48 5.44 2.70
CA GLY A 154 -18.68 6.30 3.58
C GLY A 154 -17.20 6.32 3.19
N TYR A 155 -16.91 6.14 1.90
CA TYR A 155 -15.54 6.04 1.36
C TYR A 155 -14.98 7.40 0.95
N VAL A 156 -13.67 7.46 0.72
CA VAL A 156 -12.97 8.62 0.13
C VAL A 156 -12.50 8.31 -1.29
N ARG A 157 -12.28 9.35 -2.11
CA ARG A 157 -11.75 9.24 -3.47
C ARG A 157 -10.26 9.57 -3.47
N PRO A 158 -9.34 8.59 -3.52
CA PRO A 158 -7.92 8.91 -3.67
C PRO A 158 -7.55 9.42 -5.08
N ASN A 159 -8.38 9.12 -6.08
CA ASN A 159 -8.25 9.52 -7.49
C ASN A 159 -9.62 9.38 -8.18
N ASP A 160 -9.69 9.67 -9.48
CA ASP A 160 -10.94 9.66 -10.23
C ASP A 160 -11.55 8.28 -10.51
N THR A 161 -10.79 7.21 -10.30
CA THR A 161 -11.22 5.86 -10.67
C THR A 161 -11.52 4.98 -9.46
N HIS A 162 -11.13 5.37 -8.25
CA HIS A 162 -11.25 4.50 -7.08
C HIS A 162 -11.96 5.18 -5.91
N LEU A 163 -12.62 4.35 -5.09
CA LEU A 163 -13.15 4.67 -3.78
C LEU A 163 -12.52 3.72 -2.76
N VAL A 164 -12.12 4.24 -1.60
CA VAL A 164 -11.41 3.47 -0.57
C VAL A 164 -11.98 3.76 0.82
N ASP A 165 -12.11 2.73 1.65
CA ASP A 165 -12.43 2.87 3.08
C ASP A 165 -11.39 3.81 3.72
N PRO A 166 -11.79 4.90 4.42
CA PRO A 166 -10.84 5.79 5.08
C PRO A 166 -9.91 5.06 6.07
N LEU A 167 -10.38 3.97 6.66
CA LEU A 167 -9.62 3.10 7.55
C LEU A 167 -8.95 1.92 6.84
N ARG A 168 -9.21 1.74 5.54
CA ARG A 168 -8.63 0.71 4.66
C ARG A 168 -8.85 -0.73 5.15
N ARG A 169 -9.97 -0.98 5.82
CA ARG A 169 -10.35 -2.31 6.30
C ARG A 169 -11.17 -3.06 5.25
N GLY A 170 -12.00 -2.32 4.51
CA GLY A 170 -12.84 -2.85 3.44
C GLY A 170 -12.14 -2.89 2.08
N SER A 171 -12.70 -3.70 1.17
CA SER A 171 -12.32 -3.70 -0.25
C SER A 171 -12.52 -2.33 -0.88
N SER A 172 -11.60 -1.95 -1.78
CA SER A 172 -11.78 -0.79 -2.65
C SER A 172 -12.88 -1.03 -3.68
N VAL A 173 -13.43 0.07 -4.19
CA VAL A 173 -14.32 0.06 -5.36
C VAL A 173 -13.61 0.76 -6.52
N PHE A 174 -13.48 0.07 -7.65
CA PHE A 174 -12.94 0.61 -8.89
C PHE A 174 -14.09 0.93 -9.86
N LEU A 175 -14.23 2.20 -10.19
CA LEU A 175 -15.13 2.70 -11.22
C LEU A 175 -14.43 2.51 -12.57
N GLN A 176 -14.61 1.33 -13.14
CA GLN A 176 -13.96 0.92 -14.38
C GLN A 176 -14.67 1.54 -15.59
N PRO A 177 -13.91 2.12 -16.55
CA PRO A 177 -14.49 2.57 -17.82
C PRO A 177 -15.21 1.42 -18.54
N GLU A 178 -16.47 1.65 -18.94
CA GLU A 178 -17.33 0.63 -19.57
C GLU A 178 -16.73 0.04 -20.85
N GLU A 179 -15.90 0.80 -21.57
CA GLU A 179 -15.23 0.35 -22.80
C GLU A 179 -14.25 -0.81 -22.54
N ARG A 180 -13.80 -0.98 -21.28
CA ARG A 180 -12.95 -2.10 -20.85
C ARG A 180 -13.76 -3.32 -20.42
N VAL A 181 -15.09 -3.25 -20.46
CA VAL A 181 -16.00 -4.34 -20.06
C VAL A 181 -16.59 -4.98 -21.31
N GLY A 182 -16.25 -6.25 -21.54
CA GLY A 182 -16.78 -7.01 -22.67
C GLY A 182 -18.33 -7.10 -22.63
N PRO A 183 -19.01 -7.16 -23.79
CA PRO A 183 -20.47 -7.00 -23.90
C PRO A 183 -21.31 -8.07 -23.18
N ARG A 184 -20.70 -9.16 -22.71
CA ARG A 184 -21.38 -10.24 -21.96
C ARG A 184 -20.91 -10.35 -20.51
N ARG A 185 -20.00 -9.47 -20.10
CA ARG A 185 -19.50 -9.40 -18.74
C ARG A 185 -20.50 -8.56 -17.95
N GLY A 186 -20.91 -9.02 -16.77
CA GLY A 186 -21.79 -8.24 -15.89
C GLY A 186 -21.20 -6.86 -15.60
N ARG A 187 -22.04 -5.90 -15.22
CA ARG A 187 -21.58 -4.52 -14.89
C ARG A 187 -20.86 -4.41 -13.56
N MET A 188 -20.67 -5.53 -12.86
CA MET A 188 -19.90 -5.64 -11.62
C MET A 188 -19.13 -6.96 -11.61
N HIS A 189 -17.93 -6.93 -11.06
CA HIS A 189 -17.05 -8.10 -10.90
C HIS A 189 -16.09 -7.88 -9.75
N VAL A 190 -15.33 -8.94 -9.43
CA VAL A 190 -14.31 -8.91 -8.40
C VAL A 190 -12.94 -9.04 -9.05
N ASP A 191 -12.02 -8.16 -8.64
CA ASP A 191 -10.59 -8.28 -8.92
C ASP A 191 -9.90 -8.83 -7.68
N VAL A 192 -9.06 -9.85 -7.87
CA VAL A 192 -8.24 -10.43 -6.82
C VAL A 192 -6.78 -10.26 -7.21
N CYS A 193 -6.12 -9.27 -6.61
CA CYS A 193 -4.70 -9.07 -6.75
C CYS A 193 -3.95 -10.06 -5.87
N VAL A 194 -3.12 -10.90 -6.48
CA VAL A 194 -2.28 -11.88 -5.80
C VAL A 194 -0.80 -11.63 -6.15
N PRO A 195 0.14 -12.13 -5.33
CA PRO A 195 1.55 -12.07 -5.70
C PRO A 195 1.81 -12.70 -7.06
N HIS A 196 2.68 -12.07 -7.85
CA HIS A 196 3.03 -12.52 -9.20
C HIS A 196 3.57 -13.96 -9.24
N ASP A 197 4.27 -14.39 -8.19
CA ASP A 197 4.83 -15.73 -8.01
C ASP A 197 3.82 -16.75 -7.42
N GLN A 198 2.62 -16.29 -7.04
CA GLN A 198 1.54 -17.15 -6.52
C GLN A 198 0.35 -17.25 -7.50
N VAL A 199 0.32 -16.44 -8.56
CA VAL A 199 -0.83 -16.37 -9.49
C VAL A 199 -1.12 -17.71 -10.17
N ARG A 200 -0.08 -18.46 -10.56
CA ARG A 200 -0.27 -19.77 -11.22
C ARG A 200 -0.96 -20.77 -10.29
N ALA A 201 -0.52 -20.83 -9.02
CA ALA A 201 -1.14 -21.69 -8.03
C ALA A 201 -2.63 -21.32 -7.80
N ARG A 202 -2.96 -20.03 -7.82
CA ARG A 202 -4.36 -19.57 -7.71
C ARG A 202 -5.20 -19.96 -8.93
N ILE A 203 -4.65 -19.83 -10.14
CA ILE A 203 -5.32 -20.27 -11.38
C ILE A 203 -5.56 -21.79 -11.33
N ASP A 204 -4.53 -22.57 -11.01
CA ASP A 204 -4.63 -24.03 -10.96
C ASP A 204 -5.66 -24.50 -9.92
N ALA A 205 -5.71 -23.85 -8.75
CA ALA A 205 -6.71 -24.14 -7.73
C ALA A 205 -8.15 -23.84 -8.24
N ALA A 206 -8.35 -22.73 -8.94
CA ALA A 206 -9.65 -22.38 -9.50
C ALA A 206 -10.08 -23.37 -10.60
N LEU A 207 -9.16 -23.80 -11.46
CA LEU A 207 -9.42 -24.82 -12.49
C LEU A 207 -9.75 -26.18 -11.86
N ALA A 208 -9.00 -26.60 -10.84
CA ALA A 208 -9.27 -27.83 -10.09
C ALA A 208 -10.64 -27.82 -9.39
N ALA A 209 -11.12 -26.63 -9.00
CA ALA A 209 -12.45 -26.43 -8.43
C ALA A 209 -13.58 -26.40 -9.48
N GLY A 210 -13.28 -26.66 -10.76
CA GLY A 210 -14.26 -26.67 -11.86
C GLY A 210 -14.43 -25.32 -12.57
N GLY A 211 -13.59 -24.33 -12.25
CA GLY A 211 -13.52 -23.08 -13.00
C GLY A 211 -12.84 -23.25 -14.35
N ARG A 212 -12.89 -22.19 -15.16
CA ARG A 212 -12.20 -22.10 -16.46
C ARG A 212 -11.56 -20.75 -16.66
N ILE A 213 -10.51 -20.69 -17.49
CA ILE A 213 -10.03 -19.43 -18.04
C ILE A 213 -11.05 -18.97 -19.08
N ALA A 214 -11.62 -17.79 -18.88
CA ALA A 214 -12.54 -17.17 -19.82
C ALA A 214 -11.82 -16.24 -20.80
N ASP A 215 -10.78 -15.56 -20.34
CA ASP A 215 -9.91 -14.70 -21.14
C ASP A 215 -8.55 -14.55 -20.46
N ASP A 216 -7.48 -14.78 -21.21
CA ASP A 216 -6.09 -14.59 -20.80
C ASP A 216 -5.29 -13.69 -21.75
N SER A 217 -5.97 -12.96 -22.65
CA SER A 217 -5.33 -12.08 -23.64
C SER A 217 -4.58 -10.89 -23.03
N PHE A 218 -4.82 -10.60 -21.75
CA PHE A 218 -4.16 -9.53 -20.99
C PHE A 218 -3.10 -10.06 -20.00
N ALA A 219 -2.76 -11.35 -20.06
CA ALA A 219 -1.68 -11.90 -19.26
C ALA A 219 -0.34 -11.21 -19.62
N PRO A 220 0.55 -10.93 -18.64
CA PRO A 220 0.48 -11.32 -17.23
C PRO A 220 -0.23 -10.32 -16.30
N GLU A 221 -0.80 -9.24 -16.83
CA GLU A 221 -1.42 -8.21 -16.00
C GLU A 221 -2.68 -8.73 -15.29
N TRP A 222 -3.52 -9.48 -16.01
CA TRP A 222 -4.62 -10.25 -15.42
C TRP A 222 -5.11 -11.41 -16.29
N TRP A 223 -5.86 -12.31 -15.64
CA TRP A 223 -6.62 -13.41 -16.25
C TRP A 223 -8.06 -13.31 -15.77
N THR A 224 -9.02 -13.40 -16.69
CA THR A 224 -10.44 -13.56 -16.33
C THR A 224 -10.74 -15.03 -16.17
N LEU A 225 -11.07 -15.46 -14.95
CA LEU A 225 -11.61 -16.78 -14.66
C LEU A 225 -13.14 -16.73 -14.57
N ALA A 226 -13.79 -17.84 -14.83
CA ALA A 226 -15.23 -17.99 -14.67
C ALA A 226 -15.57 -19.27 -13.91
N ASP A 227 -16.57 -19.18 -13.04
CA ASP A 227 -17.20 -20.34 -12.39
C ASP A 227 -18.17 -21.09 -13.32
N ALA A 228 -18.87 -22.09 -12.78
CA ALA A 228 -19.85 -22.89 -13.52
C ALA A 228 -21.10 -22.09 -13.98
N GLU A 229 -21.38 -20.94 -13.36
CA GLU A 229 -22.50 -20.05 -13.70
C GLU A 229 -22.08 -18.86 -14.58
N ASN A 230 -20.79 -18.79 -14.93
CA ASN A 230 -20.15 -17.71 -15.68
C ASN A 230 -20.00 -16.38 -14.89
N HIS A 231 -19.96 -16.42 -13.56
CA HIS A 231 -19.49 -15.27 -12.80
C HIS A 231 -17.99 -15.07 -13.06
N GLY A 232 -17.63 -13.91 -13.59
CA GLY A 232 -16.26 -13.55 -13.91
C GLY A 232 -15.52 -12.97 -12.71
N VAL A 233 -14.28 -13.45 -12.50
CA VAL A 233 -13.33 -12.92 -11.51
C VAL A 233 -12.00 -12.67 -12.21
N ASP A 234 -11.45 -11.48 -12.04
CA ASP A 234 -10.13 -11.17 -12.59
C ASP A 234 -9.06 -11.49 -11.55
N LEU A 235 -8.17 -12.42 -11.85
CA LEU A 235 -6.94 -12.61 -11.10
C LEU A 235 -5.89 -11.65 -11.65
N THR A 236 -5.40 -10.74 -10.81
CA THR A 236 -4.54 -9.65 -11.25
C THR A 236 -3.19 -9.68 -10.54
N THR A 237 -2.17 -9.11 -11.17
CA THR A 237 -0.85 -8.94 -10.56
C THR A 237 -0.33 -7.53 -10.84
N TRP A 238 0.77 -7.13 -10.18
CA TRP A 238 1.53 -5.94 -10.58
C TRP A 238 2.36 -6.19 -11.84
N TRP A 239 2.57 -7.46 -12.22
CA TRP A 239 3.44 -7.84 -13.32
C TRP A 239 2.87 -7.28 -14.63
N GLY A 240 3.67 -6.47 -15.32
CA GLY A 240 3.26 -5.81 -16.56
C GLY A 240 2.60 -4.43 -16.37
N ARG A 241 2.51 -3.91 -15.13
CA ARG A 241 1.91 -2.59 -14.84
C ARG A 241 2.90 -1.56 -14.35
N GLU A 242 2.69 -0.31 -14.75
CA GLU A 242 3.23 0.87 -14.06
C GLU A 242 2.34 1.21 -12.85
N SER A 243 2.91 1.83 -11.81
CA SER A 243 2.16 2.14 -10.59
C SER A 243 1.07 3.18 -10.83
N THR A 244 -0.09 3.02 -10.19
CA THR A 244 -1.17 4.01 -10.22
C THR A 244 -0.99 4.96 -9.03
N ARG A 245 -0.51 6.18 -9.31
CA ARG A 245 -0.33 7.23 -8.31
C ARG A 245 -1.68 7.64 -7.70
N LEU A 246 -1.72 7.87 -6.39
CA LEU A 246 -2.89 8.49 -5.74
C LEU A 246 -2.79 10.03 -5.87
N GLU A 247 -3.89 10.74 -6.15
CA GLU A 247 -3.90 12.17 -6.55
C GLU A 247 -4.43 13.18 -5.50
N GLU A 248 -5.31 12.85 -4.54
CA GLU A 248 -5.70 13.77 -3.40
C GLU A 248 -5.10 13.59 -1.97
N GLU A 249 -4.62 14.68 -1.35
CA GLU A 249 -4.17 14.71 0.06
C GLU A 249 -5.30 14.32 1.03
N ARG A 250 -4.97 13.55 2.08
CA ARG A 250 -5.96 13.11 3.07
C ARG A 250 -6.20 14.21 4.11
N PRO A 251 -7.46 14.43 4.56
CA PRO A 251 -7.68 15.11 5.83
C PRO A 251 -7.10 14.26 6.97
N ALA A 252 -6.48 14.96 7.93
CA ALA A 252 -5.85 14.40 9.12
C ALA A 252 -6.84 13.58 9.97
#